data_AF-A0A9P1KIY4-F1
#
_entry.id   AF-A0A9P1KIY4-F1
#
_cell.length_a   1.000
_cell.length_b   1.000
_cell.length_c   1.000
_cell.angle_alpha   90.00
_cell.angle_beta   90.00
_cell.angle_gamma   90.00
#
_symmetry.space_group_name_H-M   'P 1'
#
loop_
_entity.id
_entity.type
_entity.pdbx_description
1 polymer ?
#
loop_
_entity_poly.entity_id
_entity_poly.type
_entity_poly.pdbx_seq_one_letter_code
_entity_poly.pdbx_strand_id
1 'polypeptide(L)'
;MTKFIRFICTLVIAVLLVIGGGFLMKVYPHYLTDTTNNNALNVSPNTSLSAVDRDLAIAYRRQYMKALSAHYRSLEAILEKEAPFANQTLTHINSLLSLAEYMPEVFPHGTAMTDAEGWGAKPLIWSEPDDFSRLIANFQANLETLKTMVNNSPNPINAIESFTKVRQTCLDCHSIYRVRQP
;
A
#
# COMPACT_ATOMS: atom_id res chain seq x y z
N MET A 1 -41.38 17.59 -35.97
CA MET A 1 -40.72 16.67 -35.00
C MET A 1 -39.31 16.21 -35.38
N THR A 2 -38.78 16.47 -36.58
CA THR A 2 -37.48 15.92 -37.05
C THR A 2 -36.25 16.82 -36.80
N LYS A 3 -36.44 18.12 -36.48
CA LYS A 3 -35.33 19.05 -36.20
C LYS A 3 -34.89 19.07 -34.73
N PHE A 4 -35.82 18.81 -33.80
CA PHE A 4 -35.53 18.82 -32.35
C PHE A 4 -34.72 17.59 -31.90
N ILE A 5 -34.96 16.42 -32.50
CA ILE A 5 -34.22 15.17 -32.24
C ILE A 5 -32.77 15.26 -32.74
N ARG A 6 -32.54 15.94 -33.87
CA ARG A 6 -31.18 16.17 -34.39
C ARG A 6 -30.36 17.10 -33.49
N PHE A 7 -30.99 18.10 -32.86
CA PHE A 7 -30.30 19.03 -31.96
C PHE A 7 -29.85 18.35 -30.65
N ILE A 8 -30.67 17.45 -30.11
CA ILE A 8 -30.35 16.68 -28.90
C ILE A 8 -29.20 15.69 -29.15
N CYS A 9 -29.18 15.00 -30.31
CA CYS A 9 -28.07 14.10 -30.66
C CYS A 9 -26.73 14.85 -30.80
N THR A 10 -26.70 16.03 -31.41
CA THR A 10 -25.45 16.78 -31.56
C THR A 10 -24.95 17.34 -30.21
N LEU A 11 -25.87 17.70 -29.29
CA LEU A 11 -25.49 18.20 -27.97
C LEU A 11 -24.91 17.10 -27.06
N VAL A 12 -25.47 15.88 -27.12
CA VAL A 12 -24.97 14.73 -26.32
C VAL A 12 -23.58 14.28 -26.80
N ILE A 13 -23.32 14.33 -28.10
CA ILE A 13 -21.99 14.01 -28.67
C ILE A 13 -20.95 15.07 -28.29
N ALA A 14 -21.34 16.36 -28.25
CA ALA A 14 -20.44 17.43 -27.83
C ALA A 14 -20.10 17.38 -26.32
N VAL A 15 -21.05 16.99 -25.46
CA VAL A 15 -20.80 16.84 -24.02
C VAL A 15 -19.91 15.62 -23.72
N LEU A 16 -20.04 14.53 -24.48
CA LEU A 16 -19.15 13.36 -24.35
C LEU A 16 -17.70 13.64 -24.79
N LEU A 17 -17.48 14.61 -25.66
CA LEU A 17 -16.13 15.01 -26.09
C LEU A 17 -15.43 15.98 -25.11
N VAL A 18 -16.17 16.66 -24.22
CA VAL A 18 -15.60 17.60 -23.23
C VAL A 18 -15.23 16.90 -21.92
N ILE A 19 -15.84 15.75 -21.61
CA ILE A 19 -15.51 14.95 -20.40
C ILE A 19 -14.33 13.99 -20.69
N GLY A 20 -13.96 13.81 -21.96
CA GLY A 20 -12.77 13.05 -22.41
C GLY A 20 -11.45 13.82 -22.31
N GLY A 21 -11.44 15.00 -21.68
CA GLY A 21 -10.27 15.83 -21.46
C GLY A 21 -9.34 15.29 -20.38
N GLY A 22 -8.55 14.26 -20.73
CA GLY A 22 -7.17 14.14 -20.28
C GLY A 22 -6.92 14.00 -18.77
N PHE A 23 -7.43 12.92 -18.16
CA PHE A 23 -6.64 12.28 -17.10
C PHE A 23 -5.44 11.64 -17.79
N LEU A 24 -4.37 12.42 -17.95
CA LEU A 24 -3.05 11.92 -18.35
C LEU A 24 -2.62 10.91 -17.29
N MET A 25 -2.95 9.64 -17.54
CA MET A 25 -2.27 8.51 -16.97
C MET A 25 -0.80 8.75 -17.32
N LYS A 26 -0.03 9.19 -16.31
CA LYS A 26 1.42 9.34 -16.42
C LYS A 26 1.95 7.93 -16.60
N VAL A 27 1.96 7.46 -17.85
CA VAL A 27 2.64 6.24 -18.25
C VAL A 27 4.10 6.54 -17.97
N TYR A 28 4.59 6.05 -16.84
CA TYR A 28 6.01 6.03 -16.58
C TYR A 28 6.61 5.16 -17.68
N PRO A 29 7.51 5.70 -18.52
CA PRO A 29 8.19 4.86 -19.49
C PRO A 29 8.93 3.79 -18.70
N HIS A 30 8.53 2.53 -18.88
CA HIS A 30 9.36 1.40 -18.51
C HIS A 30 10.62 1.51 -19.38
N TYR A 31 11.68 2.08 -18.83
CA TYR A 31 12.97 2.12 -19.47
C TYR A 31 13.53 0.70 -19.44
N LEU A 32 13.24 -0.06 -20.50
CA LEU A 32 13.92 -1.31 -20.80
C LEU A 32 15.31 -0.92 -21.32
N THR A 33 16.28 -0.76 -20.42
CA THR A 33 17.69 -0.86 -20.82
C THR A 33 18.22 -2.25 -20.55
N ASP A 34 18.51 -2.89 -21.67
CA ASP A 34 19.64 -3.77 -21.94
C ASP A 34 19.86 -4.97 -21.01
N THR A 35 19.41 -6.13 -21.51
CA THR A 35 19.58 -7.47 -20.94
C THR A 35 20.99 -8.02 -21.16
N THR A 36 22.02 -7.37 -20.62
CA THR A 36 23.33 -7.99 -20.43
C THR A 36 23.94 -7.66 -19.08
N ASN A 37 23.27 -8.04 -17.99
CA ASN A 37 23.97 -8.32 -16.73
C ASN A 37 23.18 -9.32 -15.88
N ASN A 38 23.37 -10.61 -16.14
CA ASN A 38 22.89 -11.70 -15.29
C ASN A 38 23.77 -11.85 -14.03
N ASN A 39 24.03 -10.74 -13.33
CA ASN A 39 24.53 -10.81 -11.97
C ASN A 39 23.31 -10.80 -11.06
N ALA A 40 22.99 -11.97 -10.52
CA ALA A 40 22.22 -12.10 -9.29
C ALA A 40 22.63 -10.96 -8.34
N LEU A 41 21.64 -10.23 -7.85
CA LEU A 41 21.78 -9.04 -7.01
C LEU A 41 22.61 -9.36 -5.77
N ASN A 42 23.94 -9.30 -5.92
CA ASN A 42 24.88 -9.24 -4.83
C ASN A 42 25.09 -7.74 -4.52
N VAL A 43 23.99 -7.08 -4.14
CA VAL A 43 24.03 -5.71 -3.65
C VAL A 43 24.62 -5.80 -2.24
N SER A 44 25.91 -5.53 -2.13
CA SER A 44 26.54 -5.31 -0.84
C SER A 44 25.74 -4.24 -0.07
N PRO A 45 25.41 -4.48 1.22
CA PRO A 45 24.53 -3.59 2.02
C PRO A 45 25.04 -2.16 2.19
N ASN A 46 26.24 -1.85 1.66
CA ASN A 46 26.98 -0.63 1.89
C ASN A 46 27.10 0.27 0.65
N THR A 47 26.42 -0.06 -0.47
CA THR A 47 26.51 0.74 -1.71
C THR A 47 25.36 1.74 -1.77
N SER A 48 25.67 3.04 -1.91
CA SER A 48 24.66 4.07 -2.11
C SER A 48 23.87 3.82 -3.40
N LEU A 49 22.54 3.71 -3.30
CA LEU A 49 21.65 3.59 -4.46
C LEU A 49 21.88 4.75 -5.44
N SER A 50 21.83 4.47 -6.75
CA SER A 50 21.74 5.54 -7.74
C SER A 50 20.46 6.34 -7.53
N ALA A 51 20.39 7.59 -8.04
CA ALA A 51 19.18 8.40 -7.92
C ALA A 51 17.94 7.72 -8.54
N VAL A 52 18.13 7.02 -9.66
CA VAL A 52 17.08 6.24 -10.32
C VAL A 52 16.63 5.08 -9.44
N ASP A 53 17.56 4.29 -8.90
CA ASP A 53 17.23 3.15 -8.05
C ASP A 53 16.55 3.58 -6.75
N ARG A 54 16.98 4.71 -6.17
CA ARG A 54 16.35 5.33 -5.00
C ARG A 54 14.88 5.65 -5.28
N ASP A 55 14.59 6.35 -6.38
CA ASP A 55 13.23 6.77 -6.71
C ASP A 55 12.32 5.57 -7.01
N LEU A 56 12.85 4.54 -7.70
CA LEU A 56 12.15 3.28 -7.94
C LEU A 56 11.86 2.53 -6.63
N ALA A 57 12.81 2.44 -5.71
CA ALA A 57 12.60 1.82 -4.40
C ALA A 57 11.53 2.57 -3.58
N ILE A 58 11.56 3.91 -3.56
CA ILE A 58 10.52 4.72 -2.92
C ILE A 58 9.15 4.47 -3.56
N ALA A 59 9.08 4.44 -4.90
CA ALA A 59 7.85 4.18 -5.62
C ALA A 59 7.29 2.78 -5.32
N TYR A 60 8.15 1.75 -5.29
CA TYR A 60 7.78 0.40 -4.92
C TYR A 60 7.22 0.33 -3.50
N ARG A 61 7.93 0.86 -2.50
CA ARG A 61 7.46 0.93 -1.10
C ARG A 61 6.09 1.60 -0.99
N ARG A 62 5.83 2.65 -1.77
CA ARG A 62 4.52 3.34 -1.77
C ARG A 62 3.40 2.44 -2.29
N GLN A 63 3.64 1.65 -3.33
CA GLN A 63 2.65 0.68 -3.82
C GLN A 63 2.46 -0.47 -2.84
N TYR A 64 3.56 -0.92 -2.21
CA TYR A 64 3.52 -1.93 -1.15
C TYR A 64 2.60 -1.51 0.01
N MET A 65 2.76 -0.29 0.52
CA MET A 65 1.92 0.26 1.59
C MET A 65 0.47 0.47 1.15
N LYS A 66 0.22 0.77 -0.13
CA LYS A 66 -1.14 0.82 -0.69
C LYS A 66 -1.79 -0.55 -0.74
N ALA A 67 -1.05 -1.60 -1.15
CA ALA A 67 -1.54 -2.97 -1.15
C ALA A 67 -1.91 -3.42 0.27
N LEU A 68 -1.03 -3.16 1.24
CA LEU A 68 -1.30 -3.42 2.66
C LEU A 68 -2.57 -2.69 3.13
N SER A 69 -2.72 -1.41 2.82
CA SER A 69 -3.94 -0.65 3.17
C SER A 69 -5.19 -1.21 2.49
N ALA A 70 -5.10 -1.66 1.24
CA ALA A 70 -6.23 -2.23 0.51
C ALA A 70 -6.75 -3.51 1.18
N HIS A 71 -5.86 -4.45 1.53
CA HIS A 71 -6.26 -5.66 2.25
C HIS A 71 -6.89 -5.36 3.62
N TYR A 72 -6.31 -4.42 4.38
CA TYR A 72 -6.89 -3.98 5.65
C TYR A 72 -8.30 -3.37 5.46
N ARG A 73 -8.50 -2.50 4.47
CA ARG A 73 -9.80 -1.86 4.21
C ARG A 73 -10.85 -2.84 3.70
N SER A 74 -10.45 -3.87 2.98
CA SER A 74 -11.34 -4.98 2.63
C SER A 74 -11.78 -5.76 3.87
N LEU A 75 -10.88 -6.00 4.84
CA LEU A 75 -11.25 -6.59 6.13
C LEU A 75 -12.19 -5.68 6.92
N GLU A 76 -11.94 -4.38 6.96
CA GLU A 76 -12.84 -3.40 7.59
C GLU A 76 -14.25 -3.48 6.98
N ALA A 77 -14.33 -3.56 5.65
CA ALA A 77 -15.61 -3.68 4.96
C ALA A 77 -16.36 -4.97 5.34
N ILE A 78 -15.65 -6.09 5.49
CA ILE A 78 -16.25 -7.38 5.87
C ILE A 78 -16.65 -7.40 7.36
N LEU A 79 -15.75 -6.99 8.26
CA LEU A 79 -15.90 -7.16 9.71
C LEU A 79 -16.77 -6.07 10.35
N GLU A 80 -16.67 -4.83 9.90
CA GLU A 80 -17.35 -3.68 10.52
C GLU A 80 -18.50 -3.13 9.68
N LYS A 81 -18.47 -3.30 8.35
CA LYS A 81 -19.46 -2.74 7.43
C LYS A 81 -20.36 -3.80 6.78
N GLU A 82 -20.27 -5.04 7.25
CA GLU A 82 -21.15 -6.15 6.86
C GLU A 82 -21.18 -6.44 5.35
N ALA A 83 -20.06 -6.20 4.64
CA ALA A 83 -19.96 -6.55 3.23
C ALA A 83 -20.13 -8.08 3.05
N PRO A 84 -20.84 -8.56 2.00
CA PRO A 84 -21.25 -9.95 1.85
C PRO A 84 -20.12 -10.87 1.32
N PHE A 85 -18.90 -10.71 1.84
CA PHE A 85 -17.69 -11.42 1.41
C PHE A 85 -16.97 -12.10 2.58
N ALA A 86 -17.71 -12.57 3.59
CA ALA A 86 -17.15 -13.22 4.78
C ALA A 86 -16.19 -14.38 4.45
N ASN A 87 -16.43 -15.11 3.36
CA ASN A 87 -15.56 -16.19 2.88
C ASN A 87 -14.17 -15.72 2.41
N GLN A 88 -13.94 -14.41 2.24
CA GLN A 88 -12.66 -13.82 1.85
C GLN A 88 -11.85 -13.31 3.06
N THR A 89 -12.39 -13.37 4.29
CA THR A 89 -11.73 -12.83 5.50
C THR A 89 -10.30 -13.36 5.67
N LEU A 90 -10.12 -14.69 5.63
CA LEU A 90 -8.80 -15.30 5.80
C LEU A 90 -7.83 -14.96 4.65
N THR A 91 -8.33 -14.77 3.43
CA THR A 91 -7.52 -14.36 2.27
C THR A 91 -6.85 -13.01 2.54
N HIS A 92 -7.60 -12.02 3.04
CA HIS A 92 -7.03 -10.72 3.35
C HIS A 92 -6.07 -10.76 4.54
N ILE A 93 -6.36 -11.55 5.58
CA ILE A 93 -5.44 -11.71 6.73
C ILE A 93 -4.12 -12.36 6.28
N ASN A 94 -4.17 -13.43 5.49
CA ASN A 94 -2.97 -14.10 4.97
C ASN A 94 -2.15 -13.20 4.03
N SER A 95 -2.82 -12.34 3.26
CA SER A 95 -2.14 -11.36 2.41
C SER A 95 -1.41 -10.31 3.25
N LEU A 96 -2.03 -9.84 4.35
CA LEU A 96 -1.39 -8.92 5.30
C LEU A 96 -0.19 -9.56 5.99
N LEU A 97 -0.29 -10.83 6.40
CA LEU A 97 0.84 -11.58 6.99
C LEU A 97 2.00 -11.70 5.99
N SER A 98 1.72 -12.05 4.74
CA SER A 98 2.75 -12.14 3.69
C SER A 98 3.41 -10.78 3.45
N LEU A 99 2.64 -9.69 3.43
CA LEU A 99 3.19 -8.34 3.32
C LEU A 99 3.92 -7.89 4.61
N ALA A 100 3.59 -8.44 5.77
CA ALA A 100 4.31 -8.13 6.99
C ALA A 100 5.68 -8.82 7.04
N GLU A 101 5.80 -10.02 6.47
CA GLU A 101 7.03 -10.80 6.38
C GLU A 101 8.12 -10.05 5.59
N TYR A 102 7.80 -9.59 4.38
CA TYR A 102 8.76 -8.87 3.52
C TYR A 102 8.86 -7.37 3.82
N MET A 103 8.21 -6.88 4.89
CA MET A 103 8.18 -5.44 5.18
C MET A 103 9.56 -4.80 5.41
N PRO A 104 10.54 -5.44 6.10
CA PRO A 104 11.86 -4.85 6.27
C PRO A 104 12.58 -4.58 4.94
N GLU A 105 12.36 -5.42 3.93
CA GLU A 105 13.06 -5.36 2.64
C GLU A 105 12.66 -4.15 1.79
N VAL A 106 11.48 -3.56 2.05
CA VAL A 106 11.01 -2.39 1.29
C VAL A 106 11.59 -1.05 1.81
N PHE A 107 12.53 -1.10 2.75
CA PHE A 107 13.23 0.07 3.32
C PHE A 107 14.75 0.05 3.09
N PRO A 108 15.24 -0.07 1.84
CA PRO A 108 16.67 -0.05 1.61
C PRO A 108 17.29 1.30 2.01
N HIS A 109 18.55 1.27 2.44
CA HIS A 109 19.31 2.46 2.83
C HIS A 109 19.32 3.51 1.70
N GLY A 110 19.37 4.80 2.07
CA GLY A 110 19.35 5.91 1.12
C GLY A 110 17.97 6.31 0.60
N THR A 111 16.89 5.64 1.04
CA THR A 111 15.50 5.98 0.65
C THR A 111 14.73 6.79 1.68
N ALA A 112 15.45 7.43 2.62
CA ALA A 112 14.86 8.37 3.56
C ALA A 112 14.25 9.57 2.85
N MET A 113 13.20 10.11 3.47
CA MET A 113 12.53 11.33 3.05
C MET A 113 12.33 12.24 4.26
N THR A 114 12.66 13.52 4.08
CA THR A 114 12.36 14.62 5.00
C THR A 114 11.08 15.33 4.59
N ASP A 115 10.51 16.14 5.48
CA ASP A 115 9.32 16.95 5.17
C ASP A 115 9.53 17.86 3.95
N ALA A 116 10.76 18.33 3.72
CA ALA A 116 11.13 19.16 2.56
C ALA A 116 11.13 18.38 1.23
N GLU A 117 11.37 17.07 1.27
CA GLU A 117 11.39 16.20 0.08
C GLU A 117 9.99 15.63 -0.26
N GLY A 118 9.00 15.86 0.59
CA GLY A 118 7.64 15.36 0.45
C GLY A 118 7.31 14.28 1.47
N TRP A 119 6.57 13.24 1.08
CA TRP A 119 6.01 12.24 1.99
C TRP A 119 6.64 10.86 1.81
N GLY A 120 6.85 10.12 2.90
CA GLY A 120 7.52 8.83 2.84
C GLY A 120 8.04 8.34 4.19
N ALA A 121 9.15 7.60 4.14
CA ALA A 121 9.83 7.03 5.29
C ALA A 121 10.77 8.07 5.91
N LYS A 122 10.61 8.37 7.20
CA LYS A 122 11.53 9.28 7.91
C LYS A 122 12.92 8.65 8.07
N PRO A 123 14.00 9.45 8.18
CA PRO A 123 15.34 8.97 8.49
C PRO A 123 15.41 8.08 9.73
N LEU A 124 14.48 8.29 10.67
CA LEU A 124 14.41 7.59 11.95
C LEU A 124 14.35 6.06 11.81
N ILE A 125 13.78 5.54 10.72
CA ILE A 125 13.74 4.09 10.44
C ILE A 125 15.14 3.48 10.45
N TRP A 126 16.14 4.19 9.90
CA TRP A 126 17.51 3.69 9.80
C TRP A 126 18.37 4.05 11.01
N SER A 127 17.98 5.04 11.82
CA SER A 127 18.68 5.34 13.08
C SER A 127 18.13 4.54 14.27
N GLU A 128 16.92 3.98 14.16
CA GLU A 128 16.25 3.18 15.18
C GLU A 128 15.76 1.81 14.62
N PRO A 129 16.66 0.99 14.05
CA PRO A 129 16.26 -0.23 13.35
C PRO A 129 15.58 -1.25 14.25
N ASP A 130 15.96 -1.33 15.53
CA ASP A 130 15.39 -2.28 16.50
C ASP A 130 13.96 -1.89 16.89
N ASP A 131 13.72 -0.60 17.13
CA ASP A 131 12.38 -0.09 17.45
C ASP A 131 11.43 -0.24 16.26
N PHE A 132 11.92 0.07 15.06
CA PHE A 132 11.16 -0.14 13.83
C PHE A 132 10.81 -1.62 13.62
N SER A 133 11.79 -2.52 13.78
CA SER A 133 11.59 -3.97 13.63
C SER A 133 10.61 -4.53 14.67
N ARG A 134 10.64 -4.02 15.91
CA ARG A 134 9.67 -4.38 16.95
C ARG A 134 8.24 -4.00 16.56
N LEU A 135 8.02 -2.85 15.93
CA LEU A 135 6.67 -2.46 15.47
C LEU A 135 6.18 -3.38 14.34
N ILE A 136 7.05 -3.82 13.43
CA ILE A 136 6.72 -4.82 12.40
C ILE A 136 6.33 -6.15 13.06
N ALA A 137 7.12 -6.62 14.03
CA ALA A 137 6.82 -7.85 14.76
C ALA A 137 5.49 -7.77 15.53
N ASN A 138 5.19 -6.62 16.13
CA ASN A 138 3.90 -6.37 16.79
C ASN A 138 2.73 -6.42 15.80
N PHE A 139 2.90 -5.86 14.59
CA PHE A 139 1.90 -5.97 13.53
C PHE A 139 1.65 -7.43 13.13
N GLN A 140 2.71 -8.22 12.91
CA GLN A 140 2.62 -9.65 12.60
C GLN A 140 1.89 -10.43 13.71
N ALA A 141 2.25 -10.22 14.98
CA ALA A 141 1.64 -10.90 16.12
C ALA A 141 0.14 -10.58 16.26
N ASN A 142 -0.26 -9.33 16.02
CA ASN A 142 -1.67 -8.93 16.04
C ASN A 142 -2.46 -9.53 14.86
N LEU A 143 -1.85 -9.68 13.69
CA LEU A 143 -2.47 -10.38 12.56
C LEU A 143 -2.68 -11.88 12.85
N GLU A 144 -1.70 -12.55 13.46
CA GLU A 144 -1.86 -13.96 13.85
C GLU A 144 -2.92 -14.15 14.94
N THR A 145 -3.00 -13.21 15.88
CA THR A 145 -4.09 -13.18 16.88
C THR A 145 -5.44 -13.03 16.17
N LEU A 146 -5.57 -12.07 15.26
CA LEU A 146 -6.77 -11.86 14.47
C LEU A 146 -7.15 -13.12 13.67
N LYS A 147 -6.19 -13.76 13.01
CA LYS A 147 -6.38 -15.02 12.28
C LYS A 147 -6.94 -16.13 13.18
N THR A 148 -6.40 -16.27 14.38
CA THR A 148 -6.85 -17.23 15.38
C THR A 148 -8.30 -16.95 15.80
N MET A 149 -8.64 -15.69 16.06
CA MET A 149 -10.01 -15.30 16.46
C MET A 149 -11.03 -15.56 15.35
N VAL A 150 -10.67 -15.29 14.09
CA VAL A 150 -11.52 -15.60 12.92
C VAL A 150 -11.71 -17.10 12.73
N ASN A 151 -10.69 -17.92 12.97
CA ASN A 151 -10.81 -19.38 12.86
C ASN A 151 -11.64 -20.01 13.98
N ASN A 152 -11.57 -19.46 15.20
CA ASN A 152 -12.24 -20.03 16.37
C ASN A 152 -13.70 -19.59 16.55
N SER A 153 -14.16 -18.60 15.77
CA SER A 153 -15.51 -18.05 15.88
C SER A 153 -16.24 -18.17 14.54
N PRO A 154 -17.39 -18.88 14.48
CA PRO A 154 -18.20 -18.92 13.25
C PRO A 154 -18.81 -17.57 12.90
N ASN A 155 -18.81 -16.60 13.82
CA ASN A 155 -19.13 -15.20 13.54
C ASN A 155 -17.86 -14.34 13.50
N PRO A 156 -17.45 -13.84 12.31
CA PRO A 156 -16.28 -12.97 12.14
C PRO A 156 -16.36 -11.67 12.94
N ILE A 157 -17.56 -11.18 13.27
CA ILE A 157 -17.79 -9.95 14.05
C ILE A 157 -17.13 -10.05 15.44
N ASN A 158 -16.97 -11.25 15.99
CA ASN A 158 -16.29 -11.45 17.28
C ASN A 158 -14.78 -11.15 17.24
N ALA A 159 -14.21 -10.94 16.05
CA ALA A 159 -12.80 -10.60 15.86
C ALA A 159 -12.53 -9.07 15.84
N ILE A 160 -13.55 -8.22 16.01
CA ILE A 160 -13.44 -6.75 15.93
C ILE A 160 -12.39 -6.17 16.89
N GLU A 161 -12.31 -6.66 18.13
CA GLU A 161 -11.30 -6.16 19.07
C GLU A 161 -9.88 -6.45 18.58
N SER A 162 -9.62 -7.66 18.08
CA SER A 162 -8.31 -8.01 17.51
C SER A 162 -8.03 -7.24 16.23
N PHE A 163 -9.05 -7.01 15.39
CA PHE A 163 -8.93 -6.16 14.20
C PHE A 163 -8.58 -4.71 14.55
N THR A 164 -9.17 -4.16 15.62
CA THR A 164 -8.84 -2.82 16.13
C THR A 164 -7.39 -2.74 16.61
N LYS A 165 -6.87 -3.79 17.26
CA LYS A 165 -5.46 -3.85 17.65
C LYS A 165 -4.52 -3.85 16.44
N VAL A 166 -4.88 -4.53 15.34
CA VAL A 166 -4.14 -4.44 14.07
C VAL A 166 -4.11 -2.99 13.57
N ARG A 167 -5.24 -2.28 13.59
CA ARG A 167 -5.30 -0.85 13.22
C ARG A 167 -4.33 0.00 14.05
N GLN A 168 -4.27 -0.27 15.36
CA GLN A 168 -3.42 0.48 16.27
C GLN A 168 -1.94 0.36 15.88
N THR A 169 -1.47 -0.83 15.50
CA THR A 169 -0.08 -1.01 15.07
C THR A 169 0.28 -0.18 13.82
N CYS A 170 -0.68 0.01 12.90
CA CYS A 170 -0.52 0.92 11.76
C CYS A 170 -0.30 2.37 12.23
N LEU A 171 -1.03 2.80 13.26
CA LEU A 171 -0.96 4.16 13.80
C LEU A 171 0.35 4.37 14.57
N ASP A 172 0.74 3.39 15.39
CA ASP A 172 1.97 3.43 16.19
C ASP A 172 3.19 3.65 15.28
N CYS A 173 3.31 2.84 14.22
CA CYS A 173 4.41 2.98 13.26
C CYS A 173 4.33 4.30 12.48
N HIS A 174 3.17 4.67 11.95
CA HIS A 174 3.04 5.88 11.13
C HIS A 174 3.17 7.19 11.93
N SER A 175 2.86 7.19 13.22
CA SER A 175 3.01 8.37 14.07
C SER A 175 4.49 8.75 14.24
N ILE A 176 5.36 7.74 14.31
CA ILE A 176 6.79 7.90 14.53
C ILE A 176 7.53 8.03 13.20
N TYR A 177 7.35 7.06 12.28
CA TYR A 177 8.27 6.81 11.17
C TYR A 177 7.80 7.31 9.79
N ARG A 178 6.60 7.87 9.66
CA ARG A 178 6.07 8.34 8.37
C ARG A 178 6.06 9.86 8.28
N VAL A 179 6.66 10.41 7.22
CA VAL A 179 6.39 11.77 6.78
C VAL A 179 5.01 11.80 6.13
N ARG A 180 4.08 12.56 6.70
CA ARG A 180 2.70 12.60 6.23
C ARG A 180 2.61 13.29 4.87
N GLN A 181 1.65 12.86 4.08
CA GLN A 181 1.22 13.63 2.91
C GLN A 181 0.65 14.97 3.41
N PRO A 182 1.02 16.11 2.79
CA PRO A 182 0.38 17.39 3.07
C PRO A 182 -1.10 17.37 2.67
#